data_AF-A0A9E1L5Y1-F1
#
_entry.id   AF-A0A9E1L5Y1-F1
#
_cell.length_a   1.000
_cell.length_b   1.000
_cell.length_c   1.000
_cell.angle_alpha   90.00
_cell.angle_beta   90.00
_cell.angle_gamma   90.00
#
_symmetry.space_group_name_H-M   'P 1'
#
loop_
_entity.id
_entity.type
_entity.pdbx_description
1 polymer ?
#
loop_
_entity_poly.entity_id
_entity_poly.type
_entity_poly.pdbx_seq_one_letter_code
_entity_poly.pdbx_strand_id
1 'polypeptide(L)'
;MSVLLSDEIRKALQSGGPVVALETAVLTQGLPHTLWGEGFGERPPVIESDTPINLAAAKAMTLAVQTAGGIPAWVAVINGSLRIGLSNQEIEELARWLSLRPELPSQ
;
A
#
# COMPACT_ATOMS: atom_id res chain seq x y z
N MET A 1 12.24 0.47 -19.10
CA MET A 1 11.20 0.43 -18.05
C MET A 1 10.23 -0.67 -18.42
N SER A 2 10.13 -1.71 -17.59
CA SER A 2 9.24 -2.88 -17.78
C SER A 2 8.00 -2.75 -16.90
N VAL A 3 6.93 -3.46 -17.28
CA VAL A 3 5.70 -3.59 -16.49
C VAL A 3 5.55 -5.05 -16.05
N LEU A 4 5.42 -5.27 -14.75
CA LEU A 4 5.27 -6.58 -14.13
C LEU A 4 3.93 -6.66 -13.41
N LEU A 5 3.11 -7.63 -13.80
CA LEU A 5 1.84 -7.97 -13.16
C LEU A 5 2.06 -9.20 -12.27
N SER A 6 1.49 -9.19 -11.06
CA SER A 6 1.34 -10.43 -10.30
C SER A 6 0.44 -11.43 -11.04
N ASP A 7 0.56 -12.71 -10.69
CA ASP A 7 -0.27 -13.75 -11.31
C ASP A 7 -1.75 -13.55 -11.06
N GLU A 8 -2.12 -13.05 -9.88
CA GLU A 8 -3.51 -12.74 -9.52
C GLU A 8 -4.09 -11.64 -10.41
N ILE A 9 -3.37 -10.52 -10.57
CA ILE A 9 -3.81 -9.41 -11.42
C ILE A 9 -3.85 -9.84 -12.89
N ARG A 10 -2.85 -10.60 -13.36
CA ARG A 10 -2.83 -11.11 -14.73
C ARG A 10 -4.07 -11.98 -15.01
N LYS A 11 -4.39 -12.91 -14.12
CA LYS A 11 -5.56 -13.80 -14.26
C LYS A 11 -6.87 -13.01 -14.21
N ALA A 12 -6.99 -12.07 -13.27
CA ALA A 12 -8.16 -11.22 -13.15
C ALA A 12 -8.44 -10.43 -14.43
N LEU A 13 -7.43 -9.79 -15.00
CA LEU A 13 -7.58 -9.03 -16.23
C LEU A 13 -7.94 -9.93 -17.42
N GLN A 14 -7.36 -11.13 -17.50
CA GLN A 14 -7.67 -12.11 -18.56
C GLN A 14 -9.10 -12.64 -18.47
N SER A 15 -9.66 -12.78 -17.27
CA SER A 15 -11.03 -13.24 -17.06
C SER A 15 -12.07 -12.12 -17.04
N GLY A 16 -11.66 -10.86 -17.22
CA GLY A 16 -12.55 -9.70 -17.10
C GLY A 16 -13.00 -9.41 -15.66
N GLY A 17 -12.26 -9.89 -14.66
CA GLY A 17 -12.51 -9.65 -13.25
C GLY A 17 -12.27 -8.19 -12.81
N PRO A 18 -12.95 -7.72 -11.76
CA PRO A 18 -12.83 -6.35 -11.27
C PRO A 18 -11.50 -6.12 -10.53
N VAL A 19 -10.63 -5.28 -11.08
CA VAL A 19 -9.36 -4.88 -10.46
C VAL A 19 -9.41 -3.42 -10.04
N VAL A 20 -8.97 -3.11 -8.81
CA VAL A 20 -8.89 -1.74 -8.30
C VAL A 20 -7.43 -1.39 -8.04
N ALA A 21 -6.91 -0.41 -8.76
CA ALA A 21 -5.56 0.10 -8.55
C ALA A 21 -5.48 0.93 -7.26
N LEU A 22 -4.48 0.65 -6.43
CA LEU A 22 -4.19 1.37 -5.19
C LEU A 22 -2.78 1.97 -5.29
N GLU A 23 -2.66 3.28 -5.05
CA GLU A 23 -1.37 3.97 -5.14
C GLU A 23 -0.53 3.81 -3.87
N THR A 24 0.79 3.80 -4.00
CA THR A 24 1.72 3.67 -2.86
C THR A 24 2.23 5.01 -2.30
N ALA A 25 1.93 6.13 -2.96
CA ALA A 25 2.32 7.47 -2.49
C ALA A 25 1.68 7.81 -1.13
N VAL A 26 0.39 7.47 -0.95
CA VAL A 26 -0.33 7.65 0.31
C VAL A 26 0.32 6.90 1.49
N LEU A 27 0.90 5.72 1.24
CA LEU A 27 1.53 4.91 2.30
C LEU A 27 2.94 5.37 2.66
N THR A 28 3.64 5.91 1.68
CA THR A 28 5.03 6.32 1.80
C THR A 28 5.11 7.75 2.35
N GLN A 29 4.51 8.71 1.65
CA GLN A 29 4.64 10.14 1.96
C GLN A 29 3.34 10.80 2.44
N GLY A 30 2.17 10.20 2.15
CA GLY A 30 0.89 10.83 2.45
C GLY A 30 0.41 10.68 3.89
N LEU A 31 0.60 9.50 4.50
CA LEU A 31 0.09 9.18 5.82
C LEU A 31 1.19 9.09 6.88
N PRO A 32 0.89 9.40 8.15
CA PRO A 32 1.84 9.24 9.24
C PRO A 32 2.30 7.79 9.43
N HIS A 33 3.56 7.64 9.85
CA HIS A 33 4.20 6.37 10.19
C HIS A 33 4.13 6.05 11.68
N THR A 34 3.35 6.83 12.44
CA THR A 34 3.14 6.69 13.87
C THR A 34 1.85 5.94 14.15
N LEU A 35 1.64 5.51 15.40
CA LEU A 35 0.33 5.04 15.85
C LEU A 35 -0.71 6.17 15.82
N TRP A 36 -1.98 5.79 15.83
CA TRP A 36 -3.06 6.75 16.02
C TRP A 36 -2.96 7.35 17.43
N GLY A 37 -2.87 8.67 17.50
CA GLY A 37 -2.67 9.41 18.75
C GLY A 37 -3.41 10.74 18.76
N GLU A 38 -3.06 11.57 19.74
CA GLU A 38 -3.64 12.91 19.88
C GLU A 38 -3.32 13.77 18.65
N GLY A 39 -4.30 14.53 18.18
CA GLY A 39 -4.17 15.42 17.01
C GLY A 39 -4.76 14.88 15.71
N PHE A 40 -5.15 13.61 15.63
CA PHE A 40 -5.80 13.03 14.43
C PHE A 40 -7.33 12.92 14.53
N GLY A 41 -7.93 13.33 15.65
CA GLY A 41 -9.36 13.19 15.90
C GLY A 41 -9.77 11.74 16.23
N GLU A 42 -11.07 11.44 16.08
CA GLU A 42 -11.61 10.11 16.34
C GLU A 42 -11.07 9.10 15.32
N ARG A 43 -10.52 7.99 15.82
CA ARG A 43 -10.00 6.91 14.99
C ARG A 43 -11.15 6.19 14.28
N PRO A 44 -11.12 6.06 12.94
CA PRO A 44 -12.09 5.23 12.24
C PRO A 44 -12.02 3.78 12.76
N PRO A 45 -13.15 3.10 12.97
CA PRO A 45 -13.18 1.76 13.60
C PRO A 45 -12.43 0.69 12.81
N VAL A 46 -12.30 0.89 11.50
CA VAL A 46 -11.56 0.04 10.55
C VAL A 46 -10.03 0.15 10.68
N ILE A 47 -9.51 1.21 11.30
CA ILE A 47 -8.06 1.43 11.45
C ILE A 47 -7.60 0.78 12.75
N GLU A 48 -6.70 -0.21 12.68
CA GLU A 48 -6.11 -0.87 13.86
C GLU A 48 -5.39 0.16 14.78
N SER A 49 -5.55 0.04 16.09
CA SER A 49 -4.98 0.99 17.06
C SER A 49 -3.50 0.77 17.38
N ASP A 50 -3.01 -0.45 17.19
CA ASP A 50 -1.66 -0.92 17.51
C ASP A 50 -0.73 -1.00 16.29
N THR A 51 -1.23 -0.54 15.13
CA THR A 51 -0.49 -0.51 13.86
C THR A 51 -0.28 0.95 13.42
N PRO A 52 0.88 1.30 12.82
CA PRO A 52 1.10 2.62 12.23
C PRO A 52 0.00 3.02 11.24
N ILE A 53 -0.39 4.30 11.23
CA ILE A 53 -1.55 4.80 10.47
C ILE A 53 -1.47 4.42 8.99
N ASN A 54 -0.30 4.60 8.36
CA ASN A 54 -0.10 4.22 6.97
C ASN A 54 -0.32 2.71 6.72
N LEU A 55 0.23 1.84 7.56
CA LEU A 55 0.06 0.38 7.46
C LEU A 55 -1.38 -0.05 7.73
N ALA A 56 -2.02 0.52 8.74
CA ALA A 56 -3.41 0.24 9.06
C ALA A 56 -4.34 0.69 7.93
N ALA A 57 -4.06 1.84 7.29
CA ALA A 57 -4.77 2.29 6.10
C ALA A 57 -4.57 1.35 4.90
N ALA A 58 -3.35 0.85 4.68
CA ALA A 58 -3.07 -0.13 3.61
C ALA A 58 -3.93 -1.40 3.77
N LYS A 59 -4.01 -1.94 4.99
CA LYS A 59 -4.87 -3.09 5.32
C LYS A 59 -6.34 -2.76 5.09
N ALA A 60 -6.80 -1.62 5.61
CA ALA A 60 -8.18 -1.18 5.48
C ALA A 60 -8.62 -1.02 4.02
N MET A 61 -7.81 -0.37 3.18
CA MET A 61 -8.07 -0.17 1.76
C MET A 61 -8.09 -1.50 0.99
N THR A 62 -7.16 -2.40 1.30
CA THR A 62 -7.11 -3.75 0.72
C THR A 62 -8.39 -4.52 1.04
N LEU A 63 -8.80 -4.53 2.30
CA LEU A 63 -10.00 -5.22 2.74
C LEU A 63 -11.28 -4.61 2.16
N ALA A 64 -11.34 -3.28 2.03
CA ALA A 64 -12.47 -2.59 1.42
C ALA A 64 -12.69 -3.03 -0.03
N VAL A 65 -11.62 -3.11 -0.82
CA VAL A 65 -11.68 -3.62 -2.20
C VAL A 65 -12.14 -5.07 -2.24
N GLN A 66 -11.54 -5.93 -1.41
CA GLN A 66 -11.89 -7.37 -1.36
C GLN A 66 -13.35 -7.59 -0.94
N THR A 67 -13.83 -6.86 0.05
CA THR A 67 -15.20 -6.95 0.56
C THR A 67 -16.22 -6.49 -0.48
N ALA A 68 -15.85 -5.55 -1.34
CA ALA A 68 -16.65 -5.14 -2.49
C ALA A 68 -16.58 -6.12 -3.69
N GLY A 69 -15.87 -7.25 -3.56
CA GLY A 69 -15.68 -8.24 -4.61
C GLY A 69 -14.62 -7.86 -5.66
N GLY A 70 -13.83 -6.82 -5.41
CA GLY A 70 -12.71 -6.40 -6.24
C GLY A 70 -11.39 -7.07 -5.86
N ILE A 71 -10.43 -7.03 -6.77
CA ILE A 71 -9.05 -7.49 -6.55
C ILE A 71 -8.15 -6.25 -6.38
N PRO A 72 -7.54 -6.05 -5.20
CA PRO A 72 -6.68 -4.91 -4.95
C PRO A 72 -5.35 -5.04 -5.68
N ALA A 73 -4.98 -4.02 -6.43
CA ALA A 73 -3.72 -3.95 -7.17
C ALA A 73 -2.90 -2.77 -6.65
N TRP A 74 -2.10 -3.00 -5.60
CA TRP A 74 -1.11 -2.00 -5.17
C TRP A 74 -0.05 -1.81 -6.26
N VAL A 75 0.27 -0.55 -6.57
CA VAL A 75 1.16 -0.18 -7.66
C VAL A 75 2.34 0.62 -7.15
N ALA A 76 3.56 0.22 -7.56
CA ALA A 76 4.79 0.97 -7.30
C ALA A 76 5.81 0.81 -8.41
N VAL A 77 6.78 1.72 -8.46
CA VAL A 77 8.02 1.52 -9.21
C VAL A 77 9.07 0.98 -8.24
N ILE A 78 9.54 -0.25 -8.48
CA ILE A 78 10.56 -0.91 -7.65
C ILE A 78 11.70 -1.32 -8.58
N ASN A 79 12.92 -0.86 -8.29
CA ASN A 79 14.12 -1.13 -9.07
C ASN A 79 13.93 -0.86 -10.59
N GLY A 80 13.31 0.28 -10.92
CA GLY A 80 13.07 0.71 -12.30
C GLY A 80 11.99 -0.04 -13.08
N SER A 81 11.24 -0.93 -12.40
CA SER A 81 10.11 -1.68 -12.98
C SER A 81 8.79 -1.22 -12.38
N LEU A 82 7.78 -0.99 -13.22
CA LEU A 82 6.40 -0.76 -12.76
C LEU A 82 5.80 -2.10 -12.33
N ARG A 83 5.50 -2.25 -11.05
CA ARG A 83 4.92 -3.46 -10.47
C ARG A 83 3.47 -3.21 -10.07
N ILE A 84 2.60 -4.12 -10.47
CA ILE A 84 1.15 -4.04 -10.24
C ILE A 84 0.71 -5.35 -9.57
N GLY A 85 0.10 -5.23 -8.38
CA GLY A 85 -0.22 -6.37 -7.52
C GLY A 85 0.93 -6.72 -6.60
N LEU A 86 1.37 -5.75 -5.79
CA LEU A 86 2.35 -6.01 -4.74
C LEU A 86 1.78 -6.95 -3.67
N SER A 87 2.66 -7.78 -3.11
CA SER A 87 2.34 -8.61 -1.94
C SER A 87 2.23 -7.76 -0.67
N ASN A 88 1.56 -8.29 0.37
CA ASN A 88 1.47 -7.65 1.68
C ASN A 88 2.86 -7.30 2.25
N GLN A 89 3.83 -8.20 2.08
CA GLN A 89 5.20 -7.95 2.51
C GLN A 89 5.83 -6.75 1.77
N GLU A 90 5.70 -6.70 0.45
CA GLU A 90 6.23 -5.57 -0.34
C GLU A 90 5.56 -4.23 0.01
N ILE A 91 4.26 -4.26 0.32
CA ILE A 91 3.51 -3.08 0.79
C ILE A 91 4.05 -2.64 2.14
N GLU A 92 4.25 -3.56 3.08
CA GLU A 92 4.80 -3.27 4.40
C GLU A 92 6.23 -2.71 4.33
N GLU A 93 7.08 -3.30 3.49
CA GLU A 93 8.44 -2.84 3.24
C GLU A 93 8.45 -1.42 2.68
N LEU A 94 7.62 -1.12 1.68
CA LEU A 94 7.47 0.23 1.13
C LEU A 94 6.96 1.23 2.16
N ALA A 95 5.94 0.84 2.93
CA ALA A 95 5.38 1.70 3.97
C ALA A 95 6.38 1.97 5.09
N ARG A 96 7.34 1.09 5.36
CA ARG A 96 8.41 1.33 6.36
C ARG A 96 9.63 2.06 5.78
N TRP A 97 9.83 2.01 4.46
CA TRP A 97 11.05 2.49 3.79
C TRP A 97 11.43 3.94 4.14
N LEU A 98 10.44 4.83 4.30
CA LEU A 98 10.69 6.23 4.65
C LEU A 98 11.11 6.45 6.09
N SER A 99 10.63 5.62 7.01
CA SER A 99 11.03 5.65 8.42
C SER A 99 12.47 5.17 8.63
N LEU A 100 13.05 4.50 7.63
CA LEU A 100 14.38 3.88 7.68
C LEU A 100 15.40 4.57 6.80
N ARG A 101 15.13 5.79 6.29
CA ARG A 101 16.11 6.51 5.47
C ARG A 101 17.43 6.65 6.27
N PRO A 102 18.55 6.09 5.80
CA PRO A 102 19.84 6.59 6.21
C PRO A 102 19.88 8.07 5.86
N GLU A 103 20.49 8.91 6.69
CA GLU A 103 20.82 10.27 6.27
C GLU A 103 21.52 10.17 4.91
N LEU A 104 20.92 10.80 3.89
CA LEU A 104 21.60 10.96 2.61
C LEU A 104 22.94 11.64 2.93
N PRO A 105 24.08 11.10 2.46
CA PRO A 105 25.36 11.74 2.69
C PRO A 105 25.22 13.22 2.33
N SER A 106 25.55 14.09 3.28
CA SER A 106 25.63 15.53 3.04
C SER A 106 26.51 15.72 1.81
N GLN A 107 25.94 16.28 0.74
CA GLN A 107 26.76 16.78 -0.36
C GLN A 107 27.61 17.94 0.10
#